data_AF-A0A1X1MYP3-F1
#
_entry.id   AF-A0A1X1MYP3-F1
#
_cell.length_a   1.000
_cell.length_b   1.000
_cell.length_c   1.000
_cell.angle_alpha   90.00
_cell.angle_beta   90.00
_cell.angle_gamma   90.00
#
_symmetry.space_group_name_H-M   'P 1'
#
loop_
_entity.id
_entity.type
_entity.pdbx_description
1 polymer ?
#
loop_
_entity_poly.entity_id
_entity_poly.type
_entity_poly.pdbx_seq_one_letter_code
_entity_poly.pdbx_strand_id
1 'polypeptide(L)'
;MGGKSSSSSNTTATNTTGQNAIEGDNNGVALSGINDSTVNVTATDHGAVKGALELGGELISEVGNIHDKNIDFASDVTKQTTDFAAGAIANNTEFAGSVLEEFSSSNSENLNMLAGLSGSQAAQNSANLDAVMELAKFQNDGGETENNKTQLIAIVVLGLVVGAVAFKAVSK
;
A
#
# COMPACT_ATOMS: atom_id res chain seq x y z
N MET A 1 11.77 97.62 89.40
CA MET A 1 12.39 98.11 88.14
C MET A 1 13.50 97.14 87.79
N GLY A 2 13.63 96.51 86.63
CA GLY A 2 12.84 96.45 85.40
C GLY A 2 13.36 95.24 84.63
N GLY A 3 12.45 94.46 84.03
CA GLY A 3 12.78 93.27 83.28
C GLY A 3 13.31 93.57 81.88
N LYS A 4 14.09 92.62 81.35
CA LYS A 4 14.17 92.29 79.93
C LYS A 4 14.46 90.78 79.83
N SER A 5 13.42 89.96 79.98
CA SER A 5 13.50 88.55 79.60
C SER A 5 13.26 88.47 78.11
N SER A 6 14.32 88.29 77.32
CA SER A 6 14.20 87.96 75.89
C SER A 6 14.06 86.44 75.76
N SER A 7 12.87 85.91 76.01
CA SER A 7 12.55 84.53 75.64
C SER A 7 12.31 84.47 74.14
N SER A 8 13.31 84.00 73.38
CA SER A 8 13.15 83.60 72.00
C SER A 8 12.22 82.38 71.95
N SER A 9 11.08 82.51 71.28
CA SER A 9 10.13 81.43 71.07
C SER A 9 10.00 81.18 69.57
N ASN A 10 10.64 80.12 69.08
CA ASN A 10 10.42 79.61 67.73
C ASN A 10 9.17 78.74 67.75
N THR A 11 8.00 79.35 67.48
CA THR A 11 6.75 78.62 67.25
C THR A 11 6.58 78.35 65.76
N THR A 12 6.78 77.10 65.34
CA THR A 12 6.31 76.63 64.04
C THR A 12 4.93 76.00 64.25
N ALA A 13 3.87 76.70 63.82
CA ALA A 13 2.51 76.19 63.85
C ALA A 13 2.14 75.68 62.44
N THR A 14 1.98 74.36 62.29
CA THR A 14 1.63 73.74 61.02
C THR A 14 0.19 73.22 61.10
N ASN A 15 -0.77 74.06 60.73
CA ASN A 15 -2.19 73.68 60.67
C ASN A 15 -2.51 73.03 59.32
N THR A 16 -2.63 71.71 59.28
CA THR A 16 -3.16 70.99 58.11
C THR A 16 -4.68 70.89 58.15
N THR A 17 -5.34 71.95 57.72
CA THR A 17 -6.78 71.95 57.52
C THR A 17 -7.08 71.47 56.10
N GLY A 18 -7.57 70.24 55.95
CA GLY A 18 -8.09 69.72 54.68
C GLY A 18 -9.31 68.87 54.95
N GLN A 19 -10.50 69.36 54.63
CA GLN A 19 -11.72 68.56 54.74
C GLN A 19 -11.82 67.69 53.50
N ASN A 20 -11.65 66.36 53.63
CA ASN A 20 -11.96 65.45 52.54
C ASN A 20 -13.48 65.36 52.40
N ALA A 21 -14.05 66.21 51.54
CA ALA A 21 -15.40 66.03 51.05
C ALA A 21 -15.37 64.88 50.04
N ILE A 22 -15.90 63.73 50.44
CA ILE A 22 -15.99 62.55 49.59
C ILE A 22 -17.47 62.31 49.36
N GLU A 23 -17.90 62.50 48.12
CA GLU A 23 -19.27 62.29 47.71
C GLU A 23 -19.28 61.21 46.62
N GLY A 24 -20.05 60.14 46.81
CA GLY A 24 -20.07 58.96 45.94
C GLY A 24 -19.38 57.72 46.52
N ASP A 25 -19.18 56.70 45.69
CA ASP A 25 -18.54 55.43 46.05
C ASP A 25 -17.01 55.56 46.11
N ASN A 26 -16.45 55.63 47.31
CA ASN A 26 -15.01 55.78 47.53
C ASN A 26 -14.40 54.49 48.08
N ASN A 27 -14.29 53.49 47.22
CA ASN A 27 -13.66 52.19 47.52
C ASN A 27 -12.12 52.25 47.59
N GLY A 28 -11.52 53.45 47.57
CA GLY A 28 -10.08 53.69 47.70
C GLY A 28 -9.65 54.17 49.09
N VAL A 29 -8.56 54.95 49.16
CA VAL A 29 -8.04 55.49 50.43
C VAL A 29 -8.19 57.02 50.45
N ALA A 30 -8.88 57.52 51.47
CA ALA A 30 -9.04 58.95 51.72
C ALA A 30 -8.03 59.45 52.76
N LEU A 31 -7.25 60.46 52.41
CA LEU A 31 -6.16 60.96 53.24
C LEU A 31 -6.33 62.47 53.46
N SER A 32 -6.48 62.91 54.72
CA SER A 32 -6.70 64.31 55.11
C SER A 32 -5.69 64.69 56.19
N GLY A 33 -5.29 65.97 56.22
CA GLY A 33 -4.46 66.50 57.30
C GLY A 33 -2.96 66.17 57.22
N ILE A 34 -2.46 65.69 56.09
CA ILE A 34 -1.07 65.21 55.96
C ILE A 34 -0.13 66.38 55.66
N ASN A 35 0.80 66.67 56.58
CA ASN A 35 1.88 67.66 56.39
C ASN A 35 3.24 66.97 56.37
N ASP A 36 4.13 67.36 55.46
CA ASP A 36 5.54 66.94 55.41
C ASP A 36 5.76 65.43 55.59
N SER A 37 4.84 64.60 55.12
CA SER A 37 4.87 63.14 55.30
C SER A 37 4.70 62.43 53.95
N THR A 38 5.51 61.39 53.72
CA THR A 38 5.31 60.46 52.60
C THR A 38 4.26 59.43 53.00
N VAL A 39 3.16 59.36 52.26
CA VAL A 39 2.15 58.32 52.46
C VAL A 39 2.39 57.19 51.49
N ASN A 40 2.64 56.00 52.02
CA ASN A 40 2.71 54.79 51.21
C ASN A 40 1.37 54.05 51.32
N VAL A 41 0.58 54.08 50.25
CA VAL A 41 -0.66 53.31 50.14
C VAL A 41 -0.41 52.12 49.23
N THR A 42 -0.65 50.93 49.74
CA THR A 42 -0.68 49.69 48.95
C THR A 42 -2.12 49.19 48.90
N ALA A 43 -2.73 49.23 47.73
CA ALA A 43 -4.06 48.69 47.48
C ALA A 43 -3.94 47.47 46.55
N THR A 44 -4.71 46.41 46.85
CA THR A 44 -4.82 45.22 45.99
C THR A 44 -6.22 45.16 45.42
N ASP A 45 -6.35 45.18 44.09
CA ASP A 45 -7.64 44.96 43.41
C ASP A 45 -7.94 43.45 43.35
N HIS A 46 -8.70 42.97 44.32
CA HIS A 46 -9.09 41.56 44.39
C HIS A 46 -10.01 41.12 43.23
N GLY A 47 -10.75 42.04 42.61
CA GLY A 47 -11.61 41.74 41.46
C GLY A 47 -10.77 41.41 40.23
N ALA A 48 -9.77 42.24 39.94
CA ALA A 48 -8.82 42.00 38.85
C ALA A 48 -8.03 40.68 39.04
N VAL A 49 -7.57 40.40 40.27
CA VAL A 49 -6.85 39.16 40.58
C VAL A 49 -7.74 37.93 40.41
N LYS A 50 -8.99 37.99 40.91
CA LYS A 50 -9.94 36.89 40.76
C LYS A 50 -10.27 36.63 39.29
N GLY A 51 -10.56 37.69 38.53
CA GLY A 51 -10.82 37.58 37.09
C GLY A 51 -9.64 36.99 36.31
N ALA A 52 -8.40 37.36 36.67
CA ALA A 52 -7.21 36.79 36.06
C ALA A 52 -7.03 35.29 36.38
N LEU A 53 -7.33 34.87 37.61
CA LEU A 53 -7.27 33.46 37.99
C LEU A 53 -8.36 32.62 37.32
N GLU A 54 -9.57 33.17 37.21
CA GLU A 54 -10.69 32.52 36.52
C GLU A 54 -10.39 32.35 35.03
N LEU A 55 -9.95 33.42 34.34
CA LEU A 55 -9.48 33.34 32.96
C LEU A 55 -8.33 32.34 32.79
N GLY A 56 -7.37 32.33 33.73
CA GLY A 56 -6.28 31.36 33.71
C GLY A 56 -6.77 29.92 33.82
N GLY A 57 -7.75 29.66 34.69
CA GLY A 57 -8.38 28.35 34.83
C GLY A 57 -9.13 27.90 33.58
N GLU A 58 -9.92 28.80 32.98
CA GLU A 58 -10.63 28.53 31.72
C GLU A 58 -9.66 28.24 30.58
N LEU A 59 -8.59 29.03 30.44
CA LEU A 59 -7.56 28.80 29.42
C LEU A 59 -6.87 27.46 29.60
N ILE A 60 -6.51 27.08 30.83
CA ILE A 60 -5.90 25.77 31.10
C ILE A 60 -6.87 24.63 30.75
N SER A 61 -8.15 24.77 31.12
CA SER A 61 -9.18 23.78 30.79
C SER A 61 -9.37 23.65 29.28
N GLU A 62 -9.42 24.77 28.55
CA GLU A 62 -9.60 24.75 27.10
C GLU A 62 -8.37 24.20 26.38
N VAL A 63 -7.16 24.55 26.84
CA VAL A 63 -5.92 23.95 26.33
C VAL A 63 -5.90 22.45 26.58
N GLY A 64 -6.37 21.98 27.74
CA GLY A 64 -6.55 20.55 28.02
C GLY A 64 -7.48 19.87 27.03
N ASN A 65 -8.67 20.44 26.80
CA ASN A 65 -9.63 19.93 25.83
C ASN A 65 -9.09 19.88 24.39
N ILE A 66 -8.35 20.92 23.98
CA ILE A 66 -7.69 20.96 22.66
C ILE A 66 -6.61 19.90 22.58
N HIS A 67 -5.84 19.71 23.64
CA HIS A 67 -4.78 18.71 23.70
C HIS A 67 -5.34 17.29 23.57
N ASP A 68 -6.40 16.97 24.30
CA ASP A 68 -7.07 15.66 24.23
C ASP A 68 -7.63 15.41 22.83
N LYS A 69 -8.31 16.39 22.23
CA LYS A 69 -8.80 16.29 20.83
C LYS A 69 -7.67 16.09 19.83
N ASN A 70 -6.51 16.71 20.04
CA ASN A 70 -5.34 16.53 19.17
C ASN A 70 -4.75 15.12 19.31
N ILE A 71 -4.72 14.57 20.53
CA ILE A 71 -4.30 13.18 20.77
C ILE A 71 -5.26 12.21 20.08
N ASP A 72 -6.57 12.42 20.23
CA ASP A 72 -7.60 11.58 19.59
C ASP A 72 -7.47 11.64 18.06
N PHE A 73 -7.34 12.84 17.49
CA PHE A 73 -7.12 13.02 16.07
C PHE A 73 -5.85 12.30 15.58
N ALA A 74 -4.73 12.43 16.29
CA ALA A 74 -3.48 11.77 15.94
C ALA A 74 -3.61 10.24 16.02
N SER A 75 -4.30 9.73 17.04
CA SER A 75 -4.64 8.31 17.18
C SER A 75 -5.45 7.81 15.99
N ASP A 76 -6.50 8.54 15.60
CA ASP A 76 -7.39 8.13 14.52
C ASP A 76 -6.70 8.16 13.15
N VAL A 77 -5.88 9.18 12.87
CA VAL A 77 -5.04 9.21 11.66
C VAL A 77 -4.06 8.03 11.64
N THR A 78 -3.47 7.68 12.78
CA THR A 78 -2.55 6.54 12.88
C THR A 78 -3.26 5.21 12.62
N LYS A 79 -4.46 5.02 13.18
CA LYS A 79 -5.29 3.83 12.92
C LYS A 79 -5.66 3.73 11.44
N GLN A 80 -6.20 4.81 10.86
CA GLN A 80 -6.59 4.83 9.44
C GLN A 80 -5.40 4.53 8.52
N THR A 81 -4.22 5.09 8.83
CA THR A 81 -3.00 4.82 8.07
C THR A 81 -2.57 3.35 8.17
N THR A 82 -2.68 2.76 9.36
CA THR A 82 -2.35 1.35 9.60
C THR A 82 -3.32 0.43 8.87
N ASP A 83 -4.62 0.72 8.94
CA ASP A 83 -5.67 -0.05 8.26
C ASP A 83 -5.52 0.04 6.73
N PHE A 84 -5.22 1.23 6.21
CA PHE A 84 -4.92 1.42 4.79
C PHE A 84 -3.70 0.61 4.35
N ALA A 85 -2.60 0.66 5.12
CA ALA A 85 -1.39 -0.11 4.82
C ALA A 85 -1.66 -1.62 4.87
N ALA A 86 -2.40 -2.10 5.87
CA ALA A 86 -2.80 -3.51 5.98
C ALA A 86 -3.65 -3.94 4.78
N GLY A 87 -4.64 -3.13 4.38
CA GLY A 87 -5.47 -3.38 3.22
C GLY A 87 -4.67 -3.39 1.91
N ALA A 88 -3.74 -2.46 1.72
CA ALA A 88 -2.87 -2.41 0.55
C ALA A 88 -1.97 -3.65 0.45
N ILE A 89 -1.40 -4.11 1.57
CA ILE A 89 -0.58 -5.33 1.63
C ILE A 89 -1.42 -6.57 1.32
N ALA A 90 -2.63 -6.67 1.90
CA ALA A 90 -3.55 -7.77 1.66
C ALA A 90 -3.92 -7.86 0.17
N ASN A 91 -4.34 -6.75 -0.43
CA ASN A 91 -4.70 -6.68 -1.85
C ASN A 91 -3.51 -7.03 -2.76
N ASN A 92 -2.30 -6.56 -2.44
CA ASN A 92 -1.11 -6.89 -3.21
C ASN A 92 -0.74 -8.38 -3.11
N THR A 93 -0.92 -8.97 -1.93
CA THR A 93 -0.68 -10.41 -1.71
C THR A 93 -1.69 -11.26 -2.47
N GLU A 94 -2.97 -10.86 -2.45
CA GLU A 94 -4.03 -11.53 -3.22
C GLU A 94 -3.77 -11.42 -4.73
N PHE A 95 -3.47 -10.22 -5.22
CA PHE A 95 -3.12 -10.01 -6.64
C PHE A 95 -1.91 -10.85 -7.07
N ALA A 96 -0.84 -10.85 -6.26
CA ALA A 96 0.33 -11.69 -6.54
C ALA A 96 -0.03 -13.18 -6.55
N GLY A 97 -0.87 -13.63 -5.62
CA GLY A 97 -1.41 -14.99 -5.58
C GLY A 97 -2.16 -15.35 -6.86
N SER A 98 -3.11 -14.51 -7.28
CA SER A 98 -3.90 -14.74 -8.50
C SER A 98 -3.03 -14.77 -9.76
N VAL A 99 -2.05 -13.87 -9.89
CA VAL A 99 -1.13 -13.86 -11.03
C VAL A 99 -0.27 -15.12 -11.06
N LEU A 100 0.22 -15.58 -9.91
CA LEU A 100 1.01 -16.81 -9.82
C LEU A 100 0.16 -18.04 -10.16
N GLU A 101 -1.10 -18.08 -9.72
CA GLU A 101 -2.03 -19.17 -10.02
C GLU A 101 -2.37 -19.22 -11.52
N GLU A 102 -2.69 -18.07 -12.12
CA GLU A 102 -2.93 -17.95 -13.56
C GLU A 102 -1.70 -18.37 -14.38
N PHE A 103 -0.51 -17.89 -14.00
CA PHE A 103 0.74 -18.26 -14.66
C PHE A 103 1.04 -19.76 -14.53
N SER A 104 0.83 -20.33 -13.34
CA SER A 104 1.01 -21.76 -13.10
C SER A 104 0.04 -22.60 -13.93
N SER A 105 -1.24 -22.19 -13.98
CA SER A 105 -2.28 -22.84 -14.79
C SER A 105 -1.94 -22.80 -16.27
N SER A 106 -1.64 -21.61 -16.81
CA SER A 106 -1.25 -21.42 -18.21
C SER A 106 0.01 -22.21 -18.58
N ASN A 107 1.01 -22.22 -17.70
CA ASN A 107 2.23 -22.99 -17.93
C ASN A 107 1.96 -24.51 -17.90
N SER A 108 1.11 -24.99 -16.99
CA SER A 108 0.69 -26.40 -16.96
C SER A 108 -0.06 -26.80 -18.23
N GLU A 109 -0.94 -25.94 -18.74
CA GLU A 109 -1.66 -26.17 -19.99
C GLU A 109 -0.70 -26.20 -21.18
N ASN A 110 0.23 -25.25 -21.26
CA ASN A 110 1.27 -25.24 -22.29
C ASN A 110 2.15 -26.50 -22.25
N LEU A 111 2.54 -26.96 -21.06
CA LEU A 111 3.30 -28.20 -20.89
C LEU A 111 2.49 -29.43 -21.31
N ASN A 112 1.21 -29.50 -20.96
CA ASN A 112 0.32 -30.58 -21.40
C ASN A 112 0.14 -30.56 -22.93
N MET A 113 -0.02 -29.39 -23.52
CA MET A 113 -0.15 -29.24 -24.96
C MET A 113 1.16 -29.65 -25.67
N LEU A 114 2.32 -29.24 -25.15
CA LEU A 114 3.63 -29.63 -25.64
C LEU A 114 3.85 -31.15 -25.52
N ALA A 115 3.46 -31.75 -24.40
CA ALA A 115 3.51 -33.20 -24.20
C ALA A 115 2.61 -33.93 -25.22
N GLY A 116 1.40 -33.42 -25.47
CA GLY A 116 0.50 -33.95 -26.49
C GLY A 116 1.04 -33.82 -27.91
N LEU A 117 1.61 -32.67 -28.27
CA LEU A 117 2.31 -32.44 -29.54
C LEU A 117 3.52 -33.37 -29.70
N SER A 118 4.34 -33.51 -28.66
CA SER A 118 5.51 -34.41 -28.68
C SER A 118 5.09 -35.87 -28.83
N GLY A 119 4.05 -36.31 -28.11
CA GLY A 119 3.52 -37.67 -28.20
C GLY A 119 2.91 -37.98 -29.57
N SER A 120 2.10 -37.06 -30.12
CA SER A 120 1.53 -37.21 -31.46
C SER A 120 2.60 -37.15 -32.55
N GLN A 121 3.63 -36.31 -32.40
CA GLN A 121 4.76 -36.25 -33.31
C GLN A 121 5.59 -37.54 -33.24
N ALA A 122 5.84 -38.09 -32.06
CA ALA A 122 6.53 -39.37 -31.90
C ALA A 122 5.73 -40.53 -32.54
N ALA A 123 4.41 -40.56 -32.35
CA ALA A 123 3.53 -41.56 -32.96
C ALA A 123 3.51 -41.45 -34.50
N GLN A 124 3.39 -40.22 -35.04
CA GLN A 124 3.49 -39.99 -36.48
C GLN A 124 4.85 -40.36 -37.04
N ASN A 125 5.94 -40.04 -36.33
CA ASN A 125 7.28 -40.36 -36.79
C ASN A 125 7.54 -41.87 -36.77
N SER A 126 7.01 -42.61 -35.77
CA SER A 126 7.05 -44.08 -35.74
C SER A 126 6.29 -44.67 -36.93
N ALA A 127 5.08 -44.19 -37.21
CA ALA A 127 4.28 -44.67 -38.34
C ALA A 127 4.96 -44.38 -39.69
N ASN A 128 5.57 -43.20 -39.86
CA ASN A 128 6.35 -42.87 -41.05
C ASN A 128 7.59 -43.76 -41.18
N LEU A 129 8.31 -44.01 -40.09
CA LEU A 129 9.48 -44.90 -40.08
C LEU A 129 9.08 -46.34 -40.40
N ASP A 130 7.96 -46.83 -39.88
CA ASP A 130 7.42 -48.16 -40.19
C ASP A 130 7.08 -48.28 -41.67
N ALA A 131 6.38 -47.29 -42.24
CA ALA A 131 6.08 -47.26 -43.67
C ALA A 131 7.35 -47.23 -44.53
N VAL A 132 8.35 -46.42 -44.17
CA VAL A 132 9.65 -46.39 -44.86
C VAL A 132 10.39 -47.73 -44.72
N MET A 133 10.35 -48.36 -43.54
CA MET A 133 10.96 -49.66 -43.30
C MET A 133 10.25 -50.77 -44.08
N GLU A 134 8.93 -50.71 -44.21
CA GLU A 134 8.12 -51.63 -45.01
C GLU A 134 8.42 -51.45 -46.51
N LEU A 135 8.49 -50.20 -47.01
CA LEU A 135 8.95 -49.92 -48.38
C LEU A 135 10.38 -50.42 -48.62
N ALA A 136 11.29 -50.23 -47.65
CA ALA A 136 12.66 -50.69 -47.75
C ALA A 136 12.74 -52.22 -47.75
N LYS A 137 11.96 -52.91 -46.91
CA LYS A 137 11.85 -54.38 -46.94
C LYS A 137 11.26 -54.87 -48.25
N PHE A 138 10.22 -54.23 -48.77
CA PHE A 138 9.63 -54.56 -50.08
C PHE A 138 10.62 -54.39 -51.24
N GLN A 139 11.44 -53.32 -51.20
CA GLN A 139 12.54 -53.13 -52.17
C GLN A 139 13.67 -54.14 -51.98
N ASN A 140 14.00 -54.53 -50.75
CA ASN A 140 15.08 -55.48 -50.45
C ASN A 140 14.69 -56.95 -50.72
N ASP A 141 13.41 -57.31 -50.57
CA ASP A 141 12.81 -58.57 -51.06
C ASP A 141 12.54 -58.56 -52.57
N GLY A 142 12.95 -57.49 -53.27
CA GLY A 142 13.04 -57.45 -54.73
C GLY A 142 11.72 -57.45 -55.49
N GLY A 143 10.58 -57.20 -54.84
CA GLY A 143 9.27 -57.20 -55.52
C GLY A 143 8.96 -58.50 -56.27
N GLU A 144 9.57 -59.62 -55.86
CA GLU A 144 9.76 -60.79 -56.72
C GLU A 144 8.85 -61.98 -56.40
N THR A 145 7.74 -61.81 -55.66
CA THR A 145 7.16 -63.00 -55.01
C THR A 145 6.03 -63.71 -55.74
N GLU A 146 5.31 -63.09 -56.69
CA GLU A 146 4.23 -63.82 -57.42
C GLU A 146 4.18 -63.62 -58.94
N ASN A 147 4.56 -62.45 -59.45
CA ASN A 147 4.48 -62.21 -60.89
C ASN A 147 5.51 -63.02 -61.67
N ASN A 148 6.73 -63.21 -61.15
CA ASN A 148 7.79 -63.86 -61.92
C ASN A 148 7.55 -65.38 -62.09
N LYS A 149 6.98 -66.05 -61.08
CA LYS A 149 6.59 -67.47 -61.20
C LYS A 149 5.47 -67.67 -62.22
N THR A 150 4.49 -66.77 -62.22
CA THR A 150 3.36 -66.82 -63.16
C THR A 150 3.78 -66.47 -64.59
N GLN A 151 4.69 -65.50 -64.76
CA GLN A 151 5.27 -65.15 -66.07
C GLN A 151 6.16 -66.26 -66.64
N LEU A 152 6.95 -66.92 -65.80
CA LEU A 152 7.84 -67.99 -66.23
C LEU A 152 7.03 -69.23 -66.67
N ILE A 153 5.97 -69.57 -65.94
CA ILE A 153 5.01 -70.60 -66.37
C ILE A 153 4.33 -70.21 -67.69
N ALA A 154 3.90 -68.96 -67.84
CA ALA A 154 3.26 -68.49 -69.08
C ALA A 154 4.20 -68.56 -70.30
N ILE A 155 5.48 -68.21 -70.15
CA ILE A 155 6.49 -68.31 -71.22
C ILE A 155 6.74 -69.77 -71.62
N VAL A 156 6.82 -70.69 -70.64
CA VAL A 156 7.01 -72.12 -70.93
C VAL A 156 5.82 -72.70 -71.69
N VAL A 157 4.59 -72.34 -71.30
CA VAL A 157 3.37 -72.77 -72.00
C VAL A 157 3.31 -72.22 -73.42
N LEU A 158 3.62 -70.93 -73.61
CA LEU A 158 3.71 -70.32 -74.94
C LEU A 158 4.75 -71.01 -75.83
N GLY A 159 5.94 -71.31 -75.29
CA GLY A 159 6.99 -72.03 -76.01
C GLY A 159 6.55 -73.43 -76.47
N LEU A 160 5.85 -74.17 -75.61
CA LEU A 160 5.31 -75.49 -75.96
C LEU A 160 4.23 -75.42 -77.04
N VAL A 161 3.33 -74.44 -76.98
CA VAL A 161 2.27 -74.26 -77.99
C VAL A 161 2.87 -73.89 -79.35
N VAL A 162 3.82 -72.95 -79.39
CA VAL A 162 4.49 -72.56 -80.63
C VAL A 162 5.31 -73.72 -81.20
N GLY A 163 6.02 -74.47 -80.35
CA GLY A 163 6.76 -75.67 -80.76
C GLY A 163 5.86 -76.75 -81.35
N ALA A 164 4.70 -77.00 -80.75
CA ALA A 164 3.72 -77.97 -81.27
C ALA A 164 3.10 -77.53 -82.61
N VAL A 165 2.80 -76.23 -82.77
CA VAL A 165 2.28 -75.69 -84.03
C VAL A 165 3.33 -75.73 -85.14
N ALA A 166 4.59 -75.39 -84.83
CA ALA A 166 5.70 -75.47 -85.78
C ALA A 166 5.98 -76.92 -86.20
N PHE A 167 5.97 -77.87 -85.27
CA PHE A 167 6.15 -79.28 -85.58
C PHE A 167 5.03 -79.81 -86.49
N LYS A 168 3.77 -79.43 -86.21
CA LYS A 168 2.61 -79.78 -87.03
C LYS A 168 2.62 -79.12 -88.42
N ALA A 169 3.25 -77.94 -88.55
CA ALA A 169 3.39 -77.24 -89.82
C ALA A 169 4.52 -77.83 -90.70
N VAL A 170 5.57 -78.38 -90.10
CA VAL A 170 6.68 -79.05 -90.81
C VAL A 170 6.35 -80.50 -91.17
N SER A 171 5.44 -81.15 -90.42
CA SER A 171 5.02 -82.54 -90.67
C SER A 171 3.87 -82.68 -91.68
N LYS A 172 3.67 -81.72 -92.59
CA LYS A 172 2.61 -81.69 -93.60
C LYS A 172 3.21 -81.52 -94.99
#